data_AF-A0A2G5V919-F1
#
_entry.id   AF-A0A2G5V919-F1
#
_cell.length_a   1.000
_cell.length_b   1.000
_cell.length_c   1.000
_cell.angle_alpha   90.00
_cell.angle_beta   90.00
_cell.angle_gamma   90.00
#
_symmetry.space_group_name_H-M   'P 1'
#
loop_
_entity.id
_entity.type
_entity.pdbx_description
1 polymer ?
#
loop_
_entity_poly.entity_id
_entity_poly.type
_entity_poly.pdbx_seq_one_letter_code
_entity_poly.pdbx_strand_id
1 'polypeptide(L)'
;MSALYFKKLRQQQNPDAVSSSDDSDSDEEIPKKKKQQEPASQEEDFANADDIFVVDRAGGDEASKEGNFQSVDLLGTSYLEPYEMDKDLKELLDKAVVGPKFENNHQPQTRLLGRNALARHKKAEREKTKGSDWFNLPATELTEEHKRDLEYLQMRSTLDPLAHYKRNDRAVLPKYFQVGRVVDAPEDFYSSRMLKKERKKTMVDEILHNEESLSKAKKKFAEIRAKEQTKRRGAFQRFGGARKSHKQQREAKMKNKRK
;
A
#
# COMPACT_ATOMS: atom_id res chain seq x y z
N MET A 1 22.85 -33.48 12.26
CA MET A 1 23.11 -32.24 13.03
C MET A 1 21.79 -31.75 13.61
N SER A 2 21.66 -31.73 14.92
CA SER A 2 20.35 -31.66 15.61
C SER A 2 19.73 -30.25 15.61
N ALA A 3 18.39 -30.18 15.63
CA ALA A 3 17.61 -28.93 15.66
C ALA A 3 17.98 -28.00 16.85
N LEU A 4 18.59 -28.55 17.89
CA LEU A 4 19.12 -27.82 19.04
C LEU A 4 20.28 -26.88 18.64
N TYR A 5 21.09 -27.26 17.64
CA TYR A 5 22.20 -26.45 17.15
C TYR A 5 21.70 -25.13 16.52
N PHE A 6 20.64 -25.21 15.71
CA PHE A 6 20.06 -24.03 15.06
C PHE A 6 19.30 -23.11 16.02
N LYS A 7 18.72 -23.65 17.09
CA LYS A 7 18.04 -22.86 18.13
C LYS A 7 19.04 -22.04 18.97
N LYS A 8 20.18 -22.63 19.30
CA LYS A 8 21.28 -21.96 20.02
C LYS A 8 21.94 -20.87 19.17
N LEU A 9 22.09 -21.11 17.86
CA LEU A 9 22.65 -20.13 16.92
C LEU A 9 21.72 -18.91 16.74
N ARG A 10 20.41 -19.12 16.76
CA ARG A 10 19.41 -18.04 16.64
C ARG A 10 19.32 -17.16 17.89
N GLN A 11 19.52 -17.72 19.08
CA GLN A 11 19.58 -16.96 20.35
C GLN A 11 20.81 -16.05 20.46
N GLN A 12 21.95 -16.44 19.86
CA GLN A 12 23.16 -15.62 19.87
C GLN A 12 23.10 -14.42 18.92
N GLN A 13 22.21 -14.43 17.94
CA GLN A 13 22.10 -13.37 16.95
C GLN A 13 21.09 -12.27 17.33
N ASN A 14 20.18 -12.48 18.30
CA ASN A 14 19.20 -11.48 18.73
C ASN A 14 18.80 -11.66 20.21
N PRO A 15 19.39 -10.93 21.18
CA PRO A 15 19.06 -11.06 22.59
C PRO A 15 17.75 -10.37 23.04
N ASP A 16 17.14 -9.52 22.20
CA ASP A 16 16.01 -8.65 22.62
C ASP A 16 14.61 -9.19 22.28
N ALA A 17 14.48 -10.43 21.79
CA ALA A 17 13.17 -11.03 21.53
C ALA A 17 12.58 -11.62 22.83
N VAL A 18 12.14 -10.73 23.72
CA VAL A 18 11.45 -11.09 24.96
C VAL A 18 10.04 -11.59 24.65
N SER A 19 9.80 -12.81 25.10
CA SER A 19 8.54 -13.47 25.47
C SER A 19 7.32 -12.56 25.64
N SER A 20 6.29 -12.79 24.82
CA SER A 20 4.88 -12.56 25.18
C SER A 20 4.13 -13.85 24.87
N SER A 21 4.01 -14.66 25.91
CA SER A 21 3.10 -15.79 26.03
C SER A 21 1.76 -15.25 26.49
N ASP A 22 0.72 -15.37 25.67
CA ASP A 22 -0.66 -15.41 26.13
C ASP A 22 -1.37 -16.55 25.41
N ASP A 23 -1.69 -17.57 26.19
CA ASP A 23 -2.55 -18.69 25.88
C ASP A 23 -3.99 -18.20 25.75
N SER A 24 -4.65 -18.52 24.63
CA SER A 24 -6.11 -18.57 24.56
C SER A 24 -6.51 -19.58 23.49
N ASP A 25 -6.85 -20.76 24.01
CA ASP A 25 -7.45 -21.91 23.36
C ASP A 25 -8.89 -21.56 22.91
N SER A 26 -9.21 -21.77 21.64
CA SER A 26 -10.58 -21.63 21.11
C SER A 26 -10.70 -22.46 19.82
N ASP A 27 -11.16 -23.70 19.99
CA ASP A 27 -11.54 -24.62 18.94
C ASP A 27 -12.75 -24.08 18.14
N GLU A 28 -12.57 -23.83 16.85
CA GLU A 28 -13.68 -23.86 15.88
C GLU A 28 -13.19 -24.47 14.56
N GLU A 29 -13.65 -25.71 14.31
CA GLU A 29 -13.32 -26.52 13.15
C GLU A 29 -13.92 -25.92 11.86
N ILE A 30 -13.07 -25.59 10.88
CA ILE A 30 -13.49 -25.21 9.52
C ILE A 30 -13.29 -26.42 8.57
N PRO A 31 -14.35 -26.89 7.87
CA PRO A 31 -14.28 -28.10 7.05
C PRO A 31 -13.48 -27.92 5.75
N LYS A 32 -12.57 -28.88 5.51
CA LYS A 32 -11.75 -29.02 4.29
C LYS A 32 -12.63 -29.33 3.07
N LYS A 33 -12.73 -28.39 2.11
CA LYS A 33 -13.37 -28.63 0.81
C LYS A 33 -12.39 -29.28 -0.18
N LYS A 34 -12.84 -30.41 -0.77
CA LYS A 34 -12.13 -31.25 -1.73
C LYS A 34 -11.88 -30.52 -3.06
N LYS A 35 -10.72 -30.84 -3.64
CA LYS A 35 -10.21 -30.42 -4.95
C LYS A 35 -11.04 -31.10 -6.05
N GLN A 36 -11.70 -30.33 -6.91
CA GLN A 36 -12.32 -30.83 -8.15
C GLN A 36 -11.51 -30.29 -9.34
N GLN A 37 -11.14 -31.20 -10.23
CA GLN A 37 -10.48 -30.92 -11.52
C GLN A 37 -11.57 -30.58 -12.53
N GLU A 38 -11.38 -29.51 -13.31
CA GLU A 38 -12.15 -29.25 -14.52
C GLU A 38 -11.27 -29.40 -15.77
N PRO A 39 -11.86 -29.81 -16.91
CA PRO A 39 -11.15 -30.38 -18.06
C PRO A 39 -10.56 -29.33 -19.01
N ALA A 40 -9.58 -29.80 -19.80
CA ALA A 40 -8.84 -29.06 -20.81
C ALA A 40 -9.76 -28.46 -21.90
N SER A 41 -9.65 -27.14 -22.09
CA SER A 41 -10.18 -26.42 -23.24
C SER A 41 -9.15 -26.39 -24.37
N GLN A 42 -9.62 -26.69 -25.57
CA GLN A 42 -8.91 -26.69 -26.84
C GLN A 42 -8.30 -25.31 -27.15
N GLU A 43 -7.03 -25.28 -27.55
CA GLU A 43 -6.40 -24.09 -28.13
C GLU A 43 -6.76 -24.07 -29.63
N GLU A 44 -7.54 -23.06 -30.02
CA GLU A 44 -7.82 -22.74 -31.42
C GLU A 44 -6.68 -21.87 -31.96
N ASP A 45 -6.04 -22.36 -33.00
CA ASP A 45 -4.99 -21.69 -33.76
C ASP A 45 -5.54 -20.44 -34.46
N PHE A 46 -5.09 -19.26 -34.04
CA PHE A 46 -5.23 -18.05 -34.85
C PHE A 46 -3.94 -17.78 -35.61
N ALA A 47 -3.87 -18.38 -36.80
CA ALA A 47 -3.00 -17.95 -37.87
C ALA A 47 -3.41 -16.56 -38.39
N ASN A 48 -2.48 -15.62 -38.31
CA ASN A 48 -2.28 -14.51 -39.25
C ASN A 48 -0.75 -14.35 -39.33
N ALA A 49 -0.07 -14.70 -40.42
CA ALA A 49 -0.03 -13.93 -41.69
C ALA A 49 0.26 -12.45 -41.35
N ASP A 50 1.47 -11.90 -41.50
CA ASP A 50 2.35 -11.99 -42.65
C ASP A 50 3.83 -11.66 -42.29
N ASP A 51 4.72 -12.04 -43.22
CA ASP A 51 6.08 -11.52 -43.49
C ASP A 51 7.25 -11.93 -42.59
N ILE A 52 8.07 -12.90 -43.06
CA ILE A 52 9.55 -12.77 -43.15
C ILE A 52 10.20 -13.97 -43.89
N PHE A 53 10.54 -13.72 -45.16
CA PHE A 53 11.40 -14.45 -46.11
C PHE A 53 10.91 -15.76 -46.75
N VAL A 54 10.35 -15.61 -47.96
CA VAL A 54 10.40 -16.63 -49.04
C VAL A 54 11.67 -16.37 -49.86
N VAL A 55 12.57 -17.36 -49.90
CA VAL A 55 13.60 -17.47 -50.94
C VAL A 55 13.21 -18.67 -51.79
N ASP A 56 12.72 -18.40 -53.00
CA ASP A 56 12.46 -19.41 -54.01
C ASP A 56 13.76 -20.14 -54.37
N ARG A 57 13.74 -21.47 -54.25
CA ARG A 57 14.73 -22.34 -54.88
C ARG A 57 14.02 -23.50 -55.59
N ALA A 58 13.31 -23.16 -56.67
CA ALA A 58 12.92 -24.12 -57.69
C ALA A 58 13.89 -23.98 -58.86
N GLY A 59 14.68 -25.02 -59.12
CA GLY A 59 15.68 -25.05 -60.17
C GLY A 59 16.74 -26.10 -59.83
N GLY A 60 16.46 -27.35 -60.19
CA GLY A 60 17.44 -28.41 -60.13
C GLY A 60 18.47 -28.21 -61.23
N ASP A 61 19.71 -27.93 -60.85
CA ASP A 61 20.90 -28.11 -61.66
C ASP A 61 21.93 -28.85 -60.80
N GLU A 62 22.21 -30.07 -61.26
CA GLU A 62 23.47 -30.81 -61.17
C GLU A 62 24.29 -30.67 -59.88
N ALA A 63 24.27 -31.73 -59.08
CA ALA A 63 25.20 -31.98 -57.99
C ALA A 63 26.65 -31.90 -58.51
N SER A 64 27.30 -30.76 -58.30
CA SER A 64 28.74 -30.62 -58.45
C SER A 64 29.43 -31.55 -57.45
N LYS A 65 30.21 -32.48 -58.01
CA LYS A 65 31.16 -33.40 -57.37
C LYS A 65 31.59 -32.96 -55.97
N GLU A 66 31.38 -33.89 -55.05
CA GLU A 66 31.94 -33.97 -53.70
C GLU A 66 33.30 -33.27 -53.61
N GLY A 67 33.28 -32.05 -53.06
CA GLY A 67 34.48 -31.49 -52.47
C GLY A 67 34.86 -32.40 -51.32
N ASN A 68 36.07 -32.95 -51.37
CA ASN A 68 36.68 -33.70 -50.28
C ASN A 68 36.80 -32.80 -49.04
N PHE A 69 35.73 -32.68 -48.27
CA PHE A 69 35.76 -32.08 -46.95
C PHE A 69 36.44 -33.10 -46.05
N GLN A 70 37.75 -32.97 -45.90
CA GLN A 70 38.45 -33.61 -44.80
C GLN A 70 37.81 -33.05 -43.52
N SER A 71 36.94 -33.84 -42.89
CA SER A 71 36.62 -33.65 -41.49
C SER A 71 37.94 -33.84 -40.76
N VAL A 72 38.61 -32.73 -40.44
CA VAL A 72 39.74 -32.77 -39.53
C VAL A 72 39.17 -33.23 -38.20
N ASP A 73 39.47 -34.46 -37.82
CA ASP A 73 39.08 -35.05 -36.55
C ASP A 73 39.68 -34.20 -35.42
N LEU A 74 38.88 -33.29 -34.85
CA LEU A 74 39.19 -32.47 -33.67
C LEU A 74 39.26 -33.29 -32.36
N LEU A 75 39.55 -34.58 -32.46
CA LEU A 75 39.80 -35.48 -31.33
C LEU A 75 41.31 -35.74 -31.11
N GLY A 76 42.17 -35.08 -31.89
CA GLY A 76 43.63 -35.23 -31.85
C GLY A 76 44.44 -34.01 -31.37
N THR A 77 43.82 -32.90 -30.96
CA THR A 77 44.56 -31.71 -30.50
C THR A 77 44.42 -31.52 -29.00
N SER A 78 45.22 -32.24 -28.22
CA SER A 78 45.42 -31.98 -26.79
C SER A 78 46.33 -30.76 -26.53
N TYR A 79 46.14 -29.69 -27.29
CA TYR A 79 46.81 -28.40 -27.09
C TYR A 79 45.79 -27.29 -27.40
N LEU A 80 44.90 -27.01 -26.46
CA LEU A 80 44.41 -25.64 -26.32
C LEU A 80 45.59 -24.84 -25.78
N GLU A 81 46.42 -24.31 -26.67
CA GLU A 81 47.27 -23.18 -26.27
C GLU A 81 46.33 -22.05 -25.83
N PRO A 82 46.58 -21.41 -24.67
CA PRO A 82 45.80 -20.25 -24.27
C PRO A 82 45.93 -19.21 -25.39
N TYR A 83 44.81 -18.88 -26.03
CA TYR A 83 44.79 -17.88 -27.09
C TYR A 83 45.26 -16.54 -26.50
N GLU A 84 46.52 -16.18 -26.75
CA GLU A 84 47.07 -14.89 -26.38
C GLU A 84 46.52 -13.88 -27.38
N MET A 85 45.50 -13.12 -26.99
CA MET A 85 45.04 -12.02 -27.85
C MET A 85 46.21 -11.06 -28.08
N ASP A 86 46.43 -10.68 -29.34
CA ASP A 86 47.43 -9.71 -29.74
C ASP A 86 47.33 -8.43 -28.93
N LYS A 87 48.47 -7.84 -28.59
CA LYS A 87 48.54 -6.64 -27.73
C LYS A 87 47.75 -5.47 -28.32
N ASP A 88 47.83 -5.31 -29.64
CA ASP A 88 47.14 -4.25 -30.38
C ASP A 88 45.62 -4.43 -30.33
N LEU A 89 45.16 -5.69 -30.37
CA LEU A 89 43.74 -6.02 -30.29
C LEU A 89 43.19 -5.83 -28.87
N LYS A 90 43.97 -6.14 -27.82
CA LYS A 90 43.61 -5.81 -26.43
C LYS A 90 43.47 -4.30 -26.23
N GLU A 91 44.42 -3.53 -26.75
CA GLU A 91 44.39 -2.06 -26.64
C GLU A 91 43.19 -1.45 -27.39
N LEU A 92 42.79 -2.05 -28.52
CA LEU A 92 41.61 -1.64 -29.28
C LEU A 92 40.31 -1.97 -28.55
N LEU A 93 40.22 -3.16 -27.93
CA LEU A 93 39.07 -3.57 -27.12
C LEU A 93 38.90 -2.73 -25.84
N ASP A 94 39.99 -2.37 -25.17
CA ASP A 94 39.95 -1.50 -23.98
C ASP A 94 39.45 -0.08 -24.30
N LYS A 95 39.66 0.39 -25.53
CA LYS A 95 39.16 1.68 -26.04
C LYS A 95 37.72 1.61 -26.57
N ALA A 96 37.14 0.42 -26.68
CA ALA A 96 35.79 0.24 -27.19
C ALA A 96 34.74 0.82 -26.23
N VAL A 97 33.68 1.39 -26.80
CA VAL A 97 32.53 1.95 -26.06
C VAL A 97 31.76 0.85 -25.30
N VAL A 98 31.86 -0.39 -25.77
CA VAL A 98 31.14 -1.58 -25.28
C VAL A 98 32.04 -2.42 -24.37
N GLY A 99 32.61 -1.82 -23.33
CA GLY A 99 33.42 -2.55 -22.33
C GLY A 99 32.57 -3.25 -21.25
N PRO A 100 33.18 -3.95 -20.27
CA PRO A 100 32.47 -4.62 -19.16
C PRO A 100 31.56 -3.67 -18.34
N LYS A 101 31.92 -2.38 -18.29
CA LYS A 101 31.11 -1.32 -17.66
C LYS A 101 29.84 -1.03 -18.46
N PHE A 102 29.87 -1.14 -19.78
CA PHE A 102 28.71 -1.00 -20.65
C PHE A 102 27.81 -2.22 -20.54
N GLU A 103 28.37 -3.44 -20.50
CA GLU A 103 27.62 -4.68 -20.32
C GLU A 103 26.84 -4.71 -18.99
N ASN A 104 27.44 -4.18 -17.91
CA ASN A 104 26.77 -4.04 -16.61
C ASN A 104 25.58 -3.06 -16.62
N ASN A 105 25.60 -2.07 -17.53
CA ASN A 105 24.55 -1.05 -17.63
C ASN A 105 23.50 -1.37 -18.72
N HIS A 106 23.85 -2.17 -19.73
CA HIS A 106 23.02 -2.42 -20.91
C HIS A 106 22.36 -3.80 -20.92
N GLN A 107 22.92 -4.78 -20.22
CA GLN A 107 22.09 -5.89 -19.78
C GLN A 107 21.14 -5.30 -18.73
N PRO A 108 19.81 -5.50 -18.82
CA PRO A 108 19.03 -5.43 -17.61
C PRO A 108 19.67 -6.50 -16.73
N GLN A 109 20.52 -6.10 -15.78
CA GLN A 109 20.85 -6.93 -14.66
C GLN A 109 19.56 -7.03 -13.84
N THR A 110 18.56 -7.72 -14.41
CA THR A 110 17.86 -8.72 -13.65
C THR A 110 19.00 -9.55 -13.06
N ARG A 111 19.46 -9.16 -11.87
CA ARG A 111 19.95 -10.15 -10.92
C ARG A 111 19.04 -11.35 -11.14
N LEU A 112 19.60 -12.51 -11.41
CA LEU A 112 18.86 -13.77 -11.46
C LEU A 112 18.29 -14.00 -10.05
N LEU A 113 17.33 -13.17 -9.70
CA LEU A 113 16.55 -13.19 -8.49
C LEU A 113 15.84 -14.54 -8.61
N GLY A 114 16.01 -15.38 -7.59
CA GLY A 114 15.27 -16.64 -7.57
C GLY A 114 13.79 -16.37 -7.82
N ARG A 115 13.07 -17.34 -8.41
CA ARG A 115 11.66 -17.20 -8.81
C ARG A 115 10.78 -16.53 -7.75
N ASN A 116 11.02 -16.84 -6.48
CA ASN A 116 10.32 -16.25 -5.34
C ASN A 116 10.65 -14.77 -5.10
N ALA A 117 11.90 -14.37 -5.28
CA ALA A 117 12.33 -12.98 -5.15
C ALA A 117 11.78 -12.12 -6.30
N LEU A 118 11.74 -12.64 -7.53
CA LEU A 118 11.06 -11.99 -8.66
C LEU A 118 9.56 -11.84 -8.40
N ALA A 119 8.89 -12.88 -7.90
CA ALA A 119 7.48 -12.82 -7.57
C ALA A 119 7.18 -11.77 -6.47
N ARG A 120 8.05 -11.66 -5.45
CA ARG A 120 7.96 -10.62 -4.42
C ARG A 120 8.15 -9.22 -5.00
N HIS A 121 9.12 -9.03 -5.89
CA HIS A 121 9.36 -7.74 -6.54
C HIS A 121 8.14 -7.30 -7.37
N LYS A 122 7.62 -8.19 -8.23
CA LYS A 122 6.41 -7.93 -9.02
C LYS A 122 5.19 -7.64 -8.15
N LYS A 123 5.06 -8.32 -7.00
CA LYS A 123 4.00 -8.05 -6.03
C LYS A 123 4.16 -6.66 -5.41
N ALA A 124 5.37 -6.30 -4.99
CA ALA A 124 5.65 -4.98 -4.43
C ALA A 124 5.39 -3.87 -5.46
N GLU A 125 5.77 -4.05 -6.72
CA GLU A 125 5.46 -3.11 -7.81
C GLU A 125 3.95 -2.97 -8.02
N ARG A 126 3.22 -4.09 -8.04
CA ARG A 126 1.76 -4.07 -8.13
C ARG A 126 1.10 -3.44 -6.91
N GLU A 127 1.67 -3.55 -5.72
CA GLU A 127 1.11 -2.94 -4.52
C GLU A 127 1.33 -1.42 -4.43
N LYS A 128 2.21 -0.85 -5.26
CA LYS A 128 2.42 0.60 -5.36
C LYS A 128 1.27 1.30 -6.08
N THR A 129 0.54 0.61 -6.96
CA THR A 129 -0.57 1.18 -7.70
C THR A 129 -1.81 0.31 -7.56
N LYS A 130 -3.00 0.87 -7.79
CA LYS A 130 -4.23 0.07 -7.76
C LYS A 130 -4.40 -0.82 -9.01
N GLY A 131 -3.56 -0.63 -10.02
CA GLY A 131 -3.56 -1.36 -11.29
C GLY A 131 -4.06 -0.52 -12.48
N SER A 132 -3.97 -1.10 -13.68
CA SER A 132 -4.37 -0.45 -14.94
C SER A 132 -5.87 -0.13 -15.00
N ASP A 133 -6.72 -1.00 -14.44
CA ASP A 133 -8.17 -0.82 -14.39
C ASP A 133 -8.59 0.46 -13.64
N TRP A 134 -7.70 0.99 -12.81
CA TRP A 134 -7.90 2.22 -12.07
C TRP A 134 -6.78 3.23 -12.33
N PHE A 135 -6.43 3.39 -13.61
CA PHE A 135 -5.49 4.39 -14.13
C PHE A 135 -4.18 4.49 -13.35
N ASN A 136 -3.69 3.37 -12.82
CA ASN A 136 -2.49 3.31 -12.00
C ASN A 136 -2.50 4.26 -10.79
N LEU A 137 -3.65 4.42 -10.13
CA LEU A 137 -3.77 5.26 -8.93
C LEU A 137 -2.70 4.85 -7.88
N PRO A 138 -1.83 5.78 -7.46
CA PRO A 138 -0.73 5.45 -6.56
C PRO A 138 -1.21 5.17 -5.14
N ALA A 139 -0.43 4.35 -4.41
CA ALA A 139 -0.53 4.19 -2.97
C ALA A 139 0.17 5.38 -2.31
N THR A 140 -0.56 6.46 -2.11
CA THR A 140 -0.04 7.65 -1.44
C THR A 140 0.31 7.37 0.02
N GLU A 141 1.39 7.98 0.48
CA GLU A 141 1.83 7.86 1.87
C GLU A 141 0.84 8.52 2.83
N LEU A 142 0.57 7.82 3.94
CA LEU A 142 -0.35 8.28 4.97
C LEU A 142 0.37 9.28 5.90
N THR A 143 0.58 10.50 5.41
CA THR A 143 1.05 11.61 6.26
C THR A 143 0.00 11.94 7.32
N GLU A 144 0.40 12.60 8.41
CA GLU A 144 -0.55 12.99 9.46
C GLU A 144 -1.66 13.91 8.96
N GLU A 145 -1.34 14.81 8.02
CA GLU A 145 -2.31 15.71 7.38
C GLU A 145 -3.35 14.91 6.60
N HIS A 146 -2.91 13.99 5.74
CA HIS A 146 -3.80 13.13 4.97
C HIS A 146 -4.65 12.23 5.88
N LYS A 147 -4.07 11.74 6.98
CA LYS A 147 -4.81 10.94 7.96
C LYS A 147 -5.94 11.75 8.60
N ARG A 148 -5.67 12.99 9.03
CA ARG A 148 -6.69 13.89 9.60
C ARG A 148 -7.81 14.16 8.60
N ASP A 149 -7.49 14.44 7.34
CA ASP A 149 -8.48 14.69 6.29
C ASP A 149 -9.33 13.43 5.99
N LEU A 150 -8.73 12.24 5.96
CA LEU A 150 -9.46 10.99 5.72
C LEU A 150 -10.36 10.60 6.90
N GLU A 151 -9.88 10.78 8.14
CA GLU A 151 -10.71 10.60 9.35
C GLU A 151 -11.86 11.61 9.37
N TYR A 152 -11.60 12.85 8.96
CA TYR A 152 -12.61 13.88 8.83
C TYR A 152 -13.70 13.50 7.83
N LEU A 153 -13.32 12.99 6.66
CA LEU A 153 -14.25 12.46 5.66
C LEU A 153 -15.07 11.28 6.21
N GLN A 154 -14.47 10.41 7.03
CA GLN A 154 -15.22 9.34 7.68
C GLN A 154 -16.30 9.90 8.62
N MET A 155 -15.98 10.95 9.38
CA MET A 155 -16.88 11.60 10.33
C MET A 155 -17.86 12.61 9.69
N ARG A 156 -17.94 12.68 8.36
CA ARG A 156 -18.71 13.72 7.63
C ARG A 156 -20.18 13.86 8.06
N SER A 157 -20.80 12.77 8.51
CA SER A 157 -22.19 12.77 8.99
C SER A 157 -22.42 13.60 10.26
N THR A 158 -21.35 13.98 10.97
CA THR A 158 -21.43 14.73 12.23
C THR A 158 -21.23 16.22 12.06
N LEU A 159 -20.81 16.67 10.88
CA LEU A 159 -20.36 18.04 10.64
C LEU A 159 -21.53 19.00 10.47
N ASP A 160 -22.47 18.60 9.60
CA ASP A 160 -23.64 19.38 9.28
C ASP A 160 -24.90 18.64 9.76
N PRO A 161 -25.70 19.23 10.67
CA PRO A 161 -26.95 18.63 11.11
C PRO A 161 -28.02 18.54 10.01
N LEU A 162 -27.87 19.29 8.90
CA LEU A 162 -28.83 19.30 7.80
C LEU A 162 -28.51 18.27 6.72
N ALA A 163 -27.22 17.99 6.50
CA ALA A 163 -26.77 17.06 5.49
C ALA A 163 -26.59 15.64 6.06
N HIS A 164 -27.54 14.75 5.77
CA HIS A 164 -27.42 13.34 6.09
C HIS A 164 -26.76 12.56 4.94
N TYR A 165 -25.53 12.11 5.18
CA TYR A 165 -24.78 11.28 4.22
C TYR A 165 -25.06 9.78 4.40
N LYS A 166 -24.82 9.01 3.35
CA LYS A 166 -24.78 7.55 3.43
C LYS A 166 -23.66 7.11 4.37
N ARG A 167 -23.96 6.13 5.23
CA ARG A 167 -23.01 5.51 6.16
C ARG A 167 -21.81 4.91 5.39
N ASN A 168 -20.62 5.01 5.98
CA ASN A 168 -19.41 4.45 5.39
C ASN A 168 -19.45 2.91 5.43
N ASP A 169 -18.95 2.28 4.37
CA ASP A 169 -18.92 0.81 4.27
C ASP A 169 -17.80 0.19 5.10
N ARG A 170 -16.71 0.95 5.35
CA ARG A 170 -15.50 0.48 6.04
C ARG A 170 -15.04 1.50 7.07
N ALA A 171 -14.59 1.00 8.22
CA ALA A 171 -13.95 1.79 9.26
C ALA A 171 -12.46 2.05 8.98
N VAL A 172 -11.82 1.25 8.11
CA VAL A 172 -10.40 1.38 7.78
C VAL A 172 -10.19 2.46 6.71
N LEU A 173 -9.11 3.23 6.84
CA LEU A 173 -8.71 4.24 5.86
C LEU A 173 -8.31 3.58 4.52
N PRO A 174 -8.60 4.22 3.39
CA PRO A 174 -8.24 3.68 2.07
C PRO A 174 -6.73 3.65 1.87
N LYS A 175 -6.20 2.55 1.29
CA LYS A 175 -4.78 2.42 0.95
C LYS A 175 -4.35 3.27 -0.26
N TYR A 176 -5.20 3.30 -1.29
CA TYR A 176 -4.94 4.06 -2.52
C TYR A 176 -5.88 5.25 -2.56
N PHE A 177 -5.32 6.47 -2.57
CA PHE A 177 -6.08 7.71 -2.65
C PHE A 177 -5.24 8.76 -3.38
N GLN A 178 -5.89 9.86 -3.79
CA GLN A 178 -5.21 11.02 -4.32
C GLN A 178 -5.95 12.26 -3.83
N VAL A 179 -5.20 13.28 -3.42
CA VAL A 179 -5.76 14.55 -3.01
C VAL A 179 -5.72 15.48 -4.21
N GLY A 180 -6.90 15.93 -4.65
CA GLY A 180 -7.08 16.88 -5.74
C GLY A 180 -7.70 18.18 -5.24
N ARG A 181 -7.64 19.22 -6.08
CA ARG A 181 -8.34 20.49 -5.85
C ARG A 181 -9.38 20.69 -6.94
N VAL A 182 -10.53 21.22 -6.57
CA VAL A 182 -11.57 21.59 -7.54
C VAL A 182 -11.07 22.81 -8.33
N VAL A 183 -11.15 22.72 -9.65
CA VAL A 183 -10.84 23.84 -10.56
C VAL A 183 -12.15 24.56 -10.84
N ASP A 184 -12.18 25.87 -10.56
CA ASP A 184 -13.40 26.66 -10.75
C ASP A 184 -13.78 26.73 -12.23
N ALA A 185 -15.07 26.58 -12.52
CA ALA A 185 -15.58 26.84 -13.85
C ALA A 185 -15.44 28.34 -14.21
N PRO A 186 -15.22 28.68 -15.48
CA PRO A 186 -15.20 30.07 -15.93
C PRO A 186 -16.60 30.70 -15.94
N GLU A 187 -17.66 29.88 -15.99
CA GLU A 187 -19.05 30.32 -16.14
C GLU A 187 -19.67 30.84 -14.84
N ASP A 188 -19.28 30.28 -13.70
CA ASP A 188 -19.83 30.64 -12.40
C ASP A 188 -18.79 31.35 -11.53
N PHE A 189 -18.79 32.69 -11.63
CA PHE A 189 -17.81 33.53 -10.97
C PHE A 189 -18.21 33.89 -9.52
N TYR A 190 -19.50 34.04 -9.23
CA TYR A 190 -19.96 34.66 -7.99
C TYR A 190 -20.55 33.68 -6.97
N SER A 191 -20.94 32.46 -7.36
CA SER A 191 -21.62 31.55 -6.44
C SER A 191 -20.74 30.40 -5.94
N SER A 192 -20.15 29.61 -6.84
CA SER A 192 -19.32 28.45 -6.43
C SER A 192 -17.86 28.78 -6.14
N ARG A 193 -17.35 29.90 -6.65
CA ARG A 193 -15.93 30.25 -6.57
C ARG A 193 -15.54 30.75 -5.18
N MET A 194 -14.59 30.06 -4.56
CA MET A 194 -13.99 30.45 -3.27
C MET A 194 -12.97 31.59 -3.44
N LEU A 195 -12.89 32.53 -2.50
CA LEU A 195 -11.87 33.58 -2.52
C LEU A 195 -10.47 33.00 -2.24
N LYS A 196 -9.41 33.67 -2.71
CA LYS A 196 -8.01 33.23 -2.47
C LYS A 196 -7.68 33.07 -0.98
N LYS A 197 -8.31 33.85 -0.11
CA LYS A 197 -8.11 33.81 1.34
C LYS A 197 -8.75 32.57 1.98
N GLU A 198 -9.87 32.11 1.42
CA GLU A 198 -10.64 30.98 1.93
C GLU A 198 -10.02 29.64 1.50
N ARG A 199 -9.38 29.60 0.32
CA ARG A 199 -8.66 28.42 -0.18
C ARG A 199 -7.49 28.07 0.74
N LYS A 200 -7.50 26.87 1.34
CA LYS A 200 -6.38 26.38 2.16
C LYS A 200 -5.71 25.18 1.50
N LYS A 201 -4.75 24.59 2.23
CA LYS A 201 -3.97 23.43 1.75
C LYS A 201 -4.72 22.12 1.96
N THR A 202 -5.32 21.95 3.13
CA THR A 202 -6.04 20.74 3.57
C THR A 202 -7.52 21.04 3.79
N MET A 203 -8.36 20.00 3.76
CA MET A 203 -9.80 20.15 3.97
C MET A 203 -10.09 20.59 5.41
N VAL A 204 -9.40 19.98 6.39
CA VAL A 204 -9.59 20.33 7.80
C VAL A 204 -9.23 21.80 8.07
N ASP A 205 -8.18 22.34 7.44
CA ASP A 205 -7.80 23.75 7.60
C ASP A 205 -8.87 24.71 7.07
N GLU A 206 -9.58 24.36 6.00
CA GLU A 206 -10.68 25.17 5.46
C GLU A 206 -11.83 25.28 6.46
N ILE A 207 -12.19 24.15 7.10
CA ILE A 207 -13.22 24.15 8.13
C ILE A 207 -12.78 24.89 9.40
N LEU A 208 -11.52 24.77 9.79
CA LEU A 208 -10.98 25.52 10.94
C LEU A 208 -10.92 27.03 10.67
N HIS A 209 -10.84 27.44 9.40
CA HIS A 209 -10.87 28.85 9.05
C HIS A 209 -12.28 29.47 9.17
N ASN A 210 -13.33 28.66 9.01
CA ASN A 210 -14.70 29.13 9.11
C ASN A 210 -15.11 29.30 10.59
N GLU A 211 -15.48 30.53 10.99
CA GLU A 211 -15.85 30.83 12.37
C GLU A 211 -17.18 30.19 12.78
N GLU A 212 -18.09 30.03 11.84
CA GLU A 212 -19.42 29.47 12.12
C GLU A 212 -19.32 27.99 12.50
N SER A 213 -18.55 27.20 11.74
CA SER A 213 -18.30 25.79 12.02
C SER A 213 -17.62 25.62 13.38
N LEU A 214 -16.63 26.45 13.68
CA LEU A 214 -15.95 26.48 14.98
C LEU A 214 -16.91 26.80 16.12
N SER A 215 -17.77 27.80 15.95
CA SER A 215 -18.74 28.18 16.97
C SER A 215 -19.74 27.05 17.26
N LYS A 216 -20.22 26.37 16.21
CA LYS A 216 -21.14 25.22 16.31
C LYS A 216 -20.45 24.04 17.00
N ALA A 217 -19.22 23.71 16.59
CA ALA A 217 -18.42 22.66 17.19
C ALA A 217 -18.14 22.91 18.67
N LYS A 218 -17.73 24.15 19.04
CA LYS A 218 -17.49 24.55 20.44
C LYS A 218 -18.76 24.43 21.29
N LYS A 219 -19.90 24.92 20.79
CA LYS A 219 -21.20 24.82 21.49
C LYS A 219 -21.59 23.36 21.73
N LYS A 220 -21.51 22.51 20.69
CA LYS A 220 -21.84 21.09 20.82
C LYS A 220 -20.87 20.34 21.71
N PHE A 221 -19.58 20.65 21.64
CA PHE A 221 -18.59 20.07 22.53
C PHE A 221 -18.85 20.41 24.00
N ALA A 222 -19.16 21.68 24.31
CA ALA A 222 -19.52 22.10 25.67
C ALA A 222 -20.78 21.38 26.17
N GLU A 223 -21.79 21.23 25.31
CA GLU A 223 -23.02 20.46 25.61
C GLU A 223 -22.71 18.99 25.91
N ILE A 224 -21.88 18.34 25.09
CA ILE A 224 -21.46 16.95 25.29
C ILE A 224 -20.67 16.81 26.59
N ARG A 225 -19.72 17.70 26.86
CA ARG A 225 -18.92 17.69 28.09
C ARG A 225 -19.79 17.89 29.33
N ALA A 226 -20.76 18.80 29.29
CA ALA A 226 -21.72 18.97 30.39
C ALA A 226 -22.53 17.69 30.62
N LYS A 227 -23.05 17.06 29.55
CA LYS A 227 -23.79 15.79 29.62
C LYS A 227 -22.92 14.63 30.11
N GLU A 228 -21.64 14.59 29.75
CA GLU A 228 -20.69 13.58 30.20
C GLU A 228 -20.39 13.75 31.69
N GLN A 229 -20.20 15.00 32.15
CA GLN A 229 -19.99 15.32 33.56
C GLN A 229 -21.19 14.94 34.43
N THR A 230 -22.42 15.12 33.96
CA THR A 230 -23.62 14.70 34.72
C THR A 230 -23.76 13.18 34.78
N LYS A 231 -23.30 12.46 33.76
CA LYS A 231 -23.33 10.99 33.70
C LYS A 231 -22.17 10.32 34.43
N ARG A 232 -21.07 11.04 34.70
CA ARG A 232 -19.88 10.48 35.35
C ARG A 232 -20.21 9.98 36.76
N ARG A 233 -19.71 8.79 37.10
CA ARG A 233 -19.82 8.19 38.44
C ARG A 233 -19.28 9.19 39.48
N GLY A 234 -20.13 9.61 40.42
CA GLY A 234 -19.82 10.67 41.40
C GLY A 234 -20.47 12.03 41.14
N ALA A 235 -21.12 12.25 39.99
CA ALA A 235 -21.88 13.47 39.73
C ALA A 235 -22.95 13.74 40.80
N PHE A 236 -23.64 12.70 41.26
CA PHE A 236 -24.62 12.78 42.35
C PHE A 236 -24.00 13.12 43.70
N GLN A 237 -22.71 12.82 43.94
CA GLN A 237 -22.03 13.16 45.19
C GLN A 237 -21.85 14.67 45.35
N ARG A 238 -21.68 15.40 44.24
CA ARG A 238 -21.63 16.87 44.23
C ARG A 238 -22.97 17.49 44.63
N PHE A 239 -24.09 16.85 44.30
CA PHE A 239 -25.43 17.26 44.75
C PHE A 239 -25.81 16.69 46.13
N GLY A 240 -25.12 15.65 46.60
CA GLY A 240 -25.36 15.01 47.90
C GLY A 240 -24.87 15.81 49.11
N GLY A 241 -23.86 16.68 48.94
CA GLY A 241 -23.30 17.49 50.02
C GLY A 241 -24.22 18.61 50.55
N ALA A 242 -25.31 18.94 49.84
CA ALA A 242 -26.24 20.00 50.20
C ALA A 242 -27.54 19.51 50.85
N ARG A 243 -27.72 18.20 51.06
CA ARG A 243 -28.87 17.68 51.79
C ARG A 243 -28.63 17.90 53.29
N LYS A 244 -29.21 18.98 53.85
CA LYS A 244 -29.26 19.21 55.30
C LYS A 244 -29.63 17.90 56.00
N SER A 245 -28.86 17.51 57.01
CA SER A 245 -29.16 16.29 57.75
C SER A 245 -30.58 16.39 58.33
N HIS A 246 -31.28 15.26 58.49
CA HIS A 246 -32.67 15.26 58.95
C HIS A 246 -32.85 16.03 60.28
N LYS A 247 -31.80 16.05 61.13
CA LYS A 247 -31.72 16.84 62.37
C LYS A 247 -31.71 18.35 62.10
N GLN A 248 -30.88 18.83 61.16
CA GLN A 248 -30.82 20.24 60.77
C GLN A 248 -32.12 20.72 60.11
N GLN A 249 -32.82 19.85 59.39
CA GLN A 249 -34.15 20.15 58.83
C GLN A 249 -35.21 20.30 59.92
N ARG A 250 -35.17 19.44 60.96
CA ARG A 250 -36.08 19.54 62.13
C ARG A 250 -35.83 20.81 62.94
N GLU A 251 -34.57 21.16 63.20
CA GLU A 251 -34.22 22.40 63.92
C GLU A 251 -34.63 23.66 63.17
N ALA A 252 -34.42 23.72 61.84
CA ALA A 252 -34.87 24.83 61.01
C ALA A 252 -36.41 24.98 61.00
N LYS A 253 -37.15 23.86 60.96
CA LYS A 253 -38.62 23.87 61.07
C LYS A 253 -39.08 24.37 62.45
N MET A 254 -38.41 23.98 63.53
CA MET A 254 -38.73 24.44 64.89
C MET A 254 -38.40 25.92 65.11
N LYS A 255 -37.35 26.45 64.47
CA LYS A 255 -37.02 27.90 64.49
C LYS A 255 -38.04 28.76 63.73
N ASN A 256 -38.52 28.30 62.57
CA ASN A 256 -39.54 29.02 61.80
C ASN A 256 -40.93 28.98 62.43
N LYS A 257 -41.22 28.02 63.32
CA LYS A 257 -42.50 27.94 64.05
C LYS A 257 -42.56 28.83 65.29
N ARG A 258 -41.44 29.48 65.65
CA ARG A 258 -41.28 30.35 66.83
C ARG A 258 -41.25 31.84 66.52
N LYS A 259 -41.44 32.23 65.26
CA LYS A 259 -41.81 33.58 64.82
C LYS A 259 -43.30 33.57 64.47
#